data_AF-A0A2D6ZR65-F1
#
_entry.id   AF-A0A2D6ZR65-F1
#
_cell.length_a   1.000
_cell.length_b   1.000
_cell.length_c   1.000
_cell.angle_alpha   90.00
_cell.angle_beta   90.00
_cell.angle_gamma   90.00
#
_symmetry.space_group_name_H-M   'P 1'
#
loop_
_entity.id
_entity.type
_entity.pdbx_description
1 polymer ?
#
loop_
_entity_poly.entity_id
_entity_poly.type
_entity_poly.pdbx_seq_one_letter_code
_entity_poly.pdbx_strand_id
1 'polypeptide(L)' 'MSKILIIGANGSVGKSCVTNLKDDNELVLLSRSAFDGDVEGSLEKNVLDINDFSETENFIKNIDYQISGIVFAIG' A
#
# COMPACT_ATOMS: atom_id res chain seq x y z
N MET A 1 -12.48 2.12 -11.28
CA MET A 1 -11.63 2.66 -10.21
C MET A 1 -10.20 2.37 -10.58
N SER A 2 -9.29 3.31 -10.35
CA SER A 2 -7.86 3.07 -10.53
C SER A 2 -7.32 2.25 -9.36
N LYS A 3 -6.40 1.31 -9.60
CA LYS A 3 -5.75 0.55 -8.52
C LYS A 3 -4.40 1.18 -8.19
N ILE A 4 -4.26 1.71 -6.97
CA ILE A 4 -3.10 2.48 -6.51
C ILE A 4 -2.38 1.70 -5.41
N LEU A 5 -1.07 1.55 -5.57
CA LEU A 5 -0.19 0.97 -4.56
C LEU A 5 0.40 2.09 -3.69
N ILE A 6 0.20 2.04 -2.38
CA ILE A 6 0.75 3.01 -1.41
C ILE A 6 1.80 2.33 -0.55
N ILE A 7 3.05 2.75 -0.70
CA ILE A 7 4.20 2.27 0.07
C ILE A 7 4.45 3.21 1.24
N GLY A 8 4.66 2.66 2.45
CA GLY A 8 4.74 3.46 3.68
C GLY A 8 3.38 3.83 4.24
N ALA A 9 2.35 3.03 3.96
CA ALA A 9 0.95 3.33 4.26
C ALA A 9 0.63 3.51 5.76
N ASN A 10 1.46 2.98 6.67
CA ASN A 10 1.28 3.18 8.12
C ASN A 10 1.92 4.48 8.65
N GLY A 11 2.76 5.15 7.86
CA GLY A 11 3.32 6.45 8.20
C GLY A 11 2.28 7.57 8.13
N SER A 12 2.60 8.75 8.66
CA SER A 12 1.69 9.92 8.65
C SER A 12 1.28 10.32 7.24
N VAL A 13 2.24 10.39 6.31
CA VAL A 13 2.00 10.70 4.89
C VAL A 13 1.18 9.59 4.24
N GLY A 14 1.54 8.33 4.47
CA GLY A 14 0.80 7.18 3.94
C GLY A 14 -0.66 7.15 4.37
N LYS A 15 -0.93 7.36 5.67
CA LYS A 15 -2.29 7.48 6.22
C LYS A 15 -3.07 8.63 5.57
N SER A 16 -2.43 9.78 5.37
CA SER A 16 -3.06 10.91 4.66
C SER A 16 -3.42 10.56 3.21
N CYS A 17 -2.53 9.87 2.48
CA CYS A 17 -2.83 9.40 1.12
C CYS A 17 -4.04 8.45 1.11
N VAL A 18 -4.10 7.51 2.07
CA VAL A 18 -5.24 6.58 2.17
C VAL A 18 -6.54 7.31 2.41
N THR A 19 -6.58 8.24 3.39
CA THR A 19 -7.79 9.01 3.70
C THR A 19 -8.33 9.78 2.50
N ASN A 20 -7.45 10.37 1.67
CA ASN A 20 -7.86 11.22 0.55
C ASN A 20 -8.13 10.46 -0.76
N LEU A 21 -7.67 9.22 -0.90
CA LEU A 21 -7.77 8.47 -2.16
C LEU A 21 -8.74 7.28 -2.10
N LYS A 22 -9.11 6.81 -0.91
CA LYS A 22 -9.86 5.56 -0.71
C LYS A 22 -11.27 5.56 -1.33
N ASP A 23 -11.88 6.73 -1.49
CA ASP A 23 -13.27 6.82 -1.95
C ASP A 23 -13.39 6.70 -3.49
N ASP A 24 -12.33 7.03 -4.23
CA ASP A 24 -12.32 7.04 -5.71
C ASP A 24 -11.45 5.91 -6.32
N ASN A 25 -10.69 5.20 -5.49
CA ASN A 25 -9.65 4.27 -5.94
C ASN A 25 -9.64 2.98 -5.13
N GLU A 26 -9.19 1.90 -5.76
CA GLU A 26 -8.81 0.67 -5.07
C GLU A 26 -7.39 0.83 -4.54
N LEU A 27 -7.19 0.72 -3.23
CA LEU A 27 -5.88 0.92 -2.61
C LEU A 27 -5.27 -0.41 -2.14
N VAL A 28 -4.00 -0.60 -2.46
CA VAL A 28 -3.14 -1.64 -1.90
C VAL A 28 -2.12 -0.97 -0.98
N LEU A 29 -2.09 -1.38 0.27
CA LEU A 29 -1.33 -0.71 1.33
C LEU A 29 -0.13 -1.56 1.72
N LEU A 30 1.08 -1.01 1.60
CA LEU A 30 2.33 -1.64 2.02
C LEU A 30 2.93 -0.90 3.21
N SER A 31 3.31 -1.65 4.25
CA SER A 31 3.97 -1.13 5.45
C SER A 31 5.02 -2.12 5.93
N ARG A 32 6.11 -1.63 6.53
CA ARG A 32 7.14 -2.48 7.16
C ARG A 32 6.64 -3.16 8.44
N SER A 33 5.67 -2.54 9.11
CA SER A 33 5.04 -3.08 10.32
C SER A 33 3.58 -3.42 10.07
N ALA A 34 3.04 -4.26 10.94
CA ALA A 34 1.61 -4.51 11.00
C ALA A 34 0.82 -3.19 11.10
N PHE A 35 -0.35 -3.16 10.46
CA PHE A 35 -1.24 -2.03 10.52
C PHE A 35 -1.97 -2.05 11.86
N ASP A 36 -1.71 -1.05 12.69
CA ASP A 36 -2.53 -0.74 13.84
C ASP A 36 -3.89 -0.21 13.32
N GLY A 37 -4.99 -0.47 14.03
CA GLY A 37 -6.37 -0.34 13.54
C GLY A 37 -6.82 0.99 12.86
N ASP A 38 -8.08 0.96 12.42
CA ASP A 38 -8.92 2.07 11.88
C ASP A 38 -8.69 2.57 10.46
N VAL A 39 -7.99 1.84 9.61
CA VAL A 39 -8.25 2.02 8.17
C VAL A 39 -9.53 1.27 7.82
N GLU A 40 -10.67 1.94 8.00
CA GLU A 40 -12.01 1.46 7.64
C GLU A 40 -12.09 1.16 6.14
N GLY A 41 -12.71 0.03 5.81
CA GLY A 41 -12.91 -0.45 4.44
C GLY A 41 -12.13 -1.73 4.13
N SER A 42 -12.55 -2.41 3.07
CA SER A 42 -11.95 -3.65 2.56
C SER A 42 -10.67 -3.35 1.77
N LEU A 43 -9.66 -2.78 2.41
CA LEU A 43 -8.38 -2.46 1.76
C LEU A 43 -7.41 -3.65 1.83
N GLU A 44 -6.73 -3.92 0.72
CA GLU A 44 -5.67 -4.91 0.64
C GLU A 44 -4.45 -4.39 1.42
N LYS A 45 -4.03 -5.10 2.48
CA LYS A 45 -2.94 -4.69 3.38
C LYS A 45 -1.86 -5.77 3.36
N ASN A 46 -0.63 -5.39 3.04
CA ASN A 46 0.52 -6.28 3.10
C ASN A 46 1.60 -5.69 3.99
N VAL A 47 2.18 -6.55 4.84
CA VAL A 47 3.39 -6.24 5.58
C VAL A 47 4.56 -6.63 4.69
N LEU A 48 5.37 -5.65 4.28
CA LEU A 48 6.50 -5.83 3.37
C LEU A 48 7.60 -4.84 3.73
N ASP A 49 8.82 -5.33 3.97
CA ASP A 49 10.00 -4.48 3.95
C ASP A 49 10.56 -4.37 2.54
N ILE A 50 10.39 -3.20 1.93
CA ILE A 50 10.88 -2.93 0.57
C ILE A 50 12.41 -2.98 0.46
N ASN A 51 13.13 -3.02 1.59
CA ASN A 51 14.58 -3.21 1.61
C ASN A 51 14.97 -4.70 1.58
N ASP A 52 14.04 -5.62 1.85
CA ASP A 52 14.25 -7.05 1.61
C ASP A 52 13.98 -7.34 0.13
N PHE A 53 15.06 -7.59 -0.62
CA PHE A 53 14.98 -7.88 -2.04
C PHE A 53 14.12 -9.12 -2.34
N SER A 54 14.25 -10.19 -1.55
CA SER A 54 13.61 -11.47 -1.85
C SER A 54 12.10 -11.37 -1.62
N GLU A 55 11.69 -10.74 -0.52
CA GLU A 55 10.27 -10.49 -0.24
C GLU A 55 9.66 -9.53 -1.27
N THR A 56 10.38 -8.46 -1.63
CA THR A 56 9.90 -7.47 -2.59
C THR A 56 9.77 -8.05 -4.00
N GLU A 57 10.75 -8.84 -4.45
CA GLU A 57 10.70 -9.51 -5.75
C GLU A 57 9.53 -10.50 -5.79
N ASN A 58 9.33 -11.28 -4.73
CA ASN A 58 8.21 -12.21 -4.63
C ASN A 58 6.86 -11.47 -4.64
N PHE A 59 6.72 -10.35 -3.91
CA PHE A 59 5.52 -9.53 -3.95
C PHE A 59 5.21 -9.07 -5.38
N ILE A 60 6.19 -8.47 -6.08
CA ILE A 60 6.04 -7.96 -7.45
C ILE A 60 5.64 -9.07 -8.43
N LYS A 61 6.26 -10.25 -8.34
CA LYS A 61 5.97 -11.40 -9.22
C LYS A 61 4.55 -11.94 -9.04
N ASN A 62 3.93 -11.72 -7.89
CA ASN A 62 2.58 -12.18 -7.57
C ASN A 62 1.50 -11.12 -7.85
N ILE A 63 1.86 -9.94 -8.37
CA ILE A 63 0.87 -8.93 -8.77
C ILE A 63 0.14 -9.41 -10.03
N ASP A 64 -1.15 -9.66 -9.91
CA ASP A 64 -2.04 -10.14 -10.98
C ASP A 64 -3.00 -9.06 -11.50
N TYR A 65 -2.78 -7.80 -11.11
CA TYR A 65 -3.61 -6.65 -11.45
C TYR A 65 -2.81 -5.52 -12.12
N GLN A 66 -3.51 -4.66 -12.87
CA GLN A 66 -2.90 -3.47 -13.47
C GLN A 66 -2.75 -2.36 -12.42
N ILE A 67 -1.52 -1.89 -12.22
CA ILE A 67 -1.23 -0.75 -11.36
C ILE A 67 -1.46 0.53 -12.16
N SER A 68 -2.35 1.39 -11.67
CA SER A 68 -2.63 2.71 -12.25
C SER A 68 -1.73 3.81 -11.69
N GLY A 69 -1.20 3.62 -10.48
CA GLY A 69 -0.28 4.54 -9.84
C GLY A 69 0.42 3.93 -8.63
N ILE A 70 1.60 4.44 -8.31
CA ILE A 70 2.39 4.06 -7.14
C ILE A 70 2.72 5.33 -6.35
N VAL A 71 2.44 5.31 -5.05
CA VAL A 71 2.79 6.38 -4.11
C VAL A 71 3.87 5.88 -3.18
N PHE A 72 5.05 6.50 -3.24
CA PHE A 72 6.13 6.27 -2.28
C PHE A 72 6.01 7.27 -1.12
N ALA A 73 5.22 6.92 -0.10
CA ALA A 73 5.07 7.70 1.13
C ALA A 73 6.07 7.26 2.21
N ILE A 74 7.33 7.13 1.82
CA ILE A 74 8.44 6.70 2.68
C ILE A 74 9.19 7.93 3.19
N GLY A 75 9.39 7.99 4.51
CA GLY A 75 10.09 9.05 5.24
C GLY A 75 10.60 8.54 6.57
#